data_AF-A0A8S9YMP8-F1
#
_entry.id   AF-A0A8S9YMP8-F1
#
_cell.length_a   1.000
_cell.length_b   1.000
_cell.length_c   1.000
_cell.angle_alpha   90.00
_cell.angle_beta   90.00
_cell.angle_gamma   90.00
#
_symmetry.space_group_name_H-M   'P 1'
#
loop_
_entity.id
_entity.type
_entity.pdbx_description
1 polymer ?
#
loop_
_entity_poly.entity_id
_entity_poly.type
_entity_poly.pdbx_seq_one_letter_code
_entity_poly.pdbx_strand_id
1 'polypeptide(L)'
;MNTAVAPISSSSADPDSPSSSRSCSTTGLADMALNLIGSSSMHRYENEFRTMSDETECYLSISSRLARSTEFIAKQLENVGIGFEELSRCLELWPPGLVVNLGNETVRNSSDLSRGLGDDSGTCMQIDLAWDRDRHPAPLIVAKATKLAAKATAALAAQLRTITLPKWRDAASYAQSIQNVLDSRNNLEKRYFTSVEELKHETAALPDTPKTGRLSSVSRNYFHWRPRSLSVLVSDTDKLQDQVSYCNGQIRAEYSRWRAERSEETIQNLLQMSQIYMNCWACVASGWRSTVTELEPCCVNCPTQMDILEPISESAQTPENAELPSTPSSDKSIHEGDCLLTSDPGNSSQPKSFV
;
A
#
# COMPACT_ATOMS: atom_id res chain seq x y z
N MET A 1 -26.85 16.06 34.89
CA MET A 1 -26.03 16.19 36.11
C MET A 1 -24.59 16.43 35.70
N ASN A 2 -24.10 17.62 36.06
CA ASN A 2 -22.74 18.07 36.33
C ASN A 2 -21.60 17.81 35.31
N THR A 3 -21.40 18.86 34.51
CA THR A 3 -20.15 19.60 34.24
C THR A 3 -18.99 19.34 35.21
N ALA A 4 -17.78 19.15 34.67
CA ALA A 4 -16.53 19.55 35.32
C ALA A 4 -15.52 19.97 34.25
N VAL A 5 -15.50 21.27 33.98
CA VAL A 5 -14.43 22.03 33.35
C VAL A 5 -13.68 22.76 34.48
N ALA A 6 -12.37 23.00 34.23
CA ALA A 6 -11.47 24.01 34.84
C ALA A 6 -10.32 23.42 35.71
N PRO A 7 -9.21 24.15 35.95
CA PRO A 7 -8.90 25.53 35.53
C PRO A 7 -7.53 25.76 34.87
N ILE A 8 -7.48 26.95 34.28
CA ILE A 8 -6.32 27.76 33.86
C ILE A 8 -5.55 28.18 35.12
N SER A 9 -4.22 28.12 35.09
CA SER A 9 -3.36 28.86 36.04
C SER A 9 -2.26 29.59 35.29
N SER A 10 -2.35 30.90 35.40
CA SER A 10 -1.43 31.95 34.98
C SER A 10 -0.29 32.13 36.00
N SER A 11 0.91 32.45 35.51
CA SER A 11 2.01 33.09 36.27
C SER A 11 2.96 33.70 35.21
N SER A 12 2.96 35.02 34.93
CA SER A 12 3.68 36.12 35.61
C SER A 12 5.15 35.78 35.91
N ALA A 13 6.19 36.49 35.49
CA ALA A 13 6.38 37.88 35.12
C ALA A 13 7.71 38.00 34.33
N ASP A 14 7.78 38.81 33.26
CA ASP A 14 8.54 40.09 33.17
C ASP A 14 9.92 39.94 32.49
N PRO A 15 10.57 41.01 32.00
CA PRO A 15 10.06 42.04 31.09
C PRO A 15 11.11 42.40 30.01
N ASP A 16 10.74 42.53 28.74
CA ASP A 16 11.61 43.24 27.77
C ASP A 16 10.74 43.99 26.75
N SER A 17 10.22 45.13 27.20
CA SER A 17 9.68 46.16 26.33
C SER A 17 10.75 47.24 26.14
N PRO A 18 11.24 47.51 24.92
CA PRO A 18 12.00 48.71 24.67
C PRO A 18 11.06 49.92 24.72
N SER A 19 11.51 50.93 25.45
CA SER A 19 10.88 52.22 25.65
C SER A 19 10.47 52.90 24.32
N SER A 20 9.20 53.25 24.22
CA SER A 20 8.69 54.14 23.17
C SER A 20 9.03 55.59 23.51
N SER A 21 10.18 56.07 23.04
CA SER A 21 10.46 57.49 22.86
C SER A 21 10.13 57.88 21.43
N ARG A 22 8.93 58.43 21.23
CA ARG A 22 8.53 59.13 20.01
C ARG A 22 9.41 60.37 19.82
N SER A 23 10.40 60.27 18.95
CA SER A 23 11.01 61.43 18.28
C SER A 23 10.46 61.48 16.85
N CYS A 24 9.77 62.57 16.53
CA CYS A 24 9.40 62.92 15.17
C CYS A 24 10.66 63.28 14.39
N SER A 25 11.11 62.36 13.54
CA SER A 25 12.13 62.61 12.54
C SER A 25 11.65 62.05 11.21
N THR A 26 11.64 62.90 10.20
CA THR A 26 11.21 62.67 8.83
C THR A 26 11.88 61.42 8.25
N THR A 27 11.14 60.31 8.15
CA THR A 27 11.62 59.05 7.62
C THR A 27 11.78 59.14 6.11
N GLY A 28 13.02 58.99 5.64
CA GLY A 28 13.34 58.85 4.23
C GLY A 28 12.86 57.50 3.69
N LEU A 29 12.46 57.48 2.42
CA LEU A 29 12.02 56.30 1.66
C LEU A 29 13.00 55.10 1.70
N ALA A 30 14.26 55.31 2.10
CA ALA A 30 15.27 54.27 2.24
C ALA A 30 15.16 53.48 3.57
N ASP A 31 14.53 54.05 4.61
CA ASP A 31 14.33 53.41 5.93
C ASP A 31 13.02 52.61 6.02
N MET A 32 12.21 52.59 4.95
CA MET A 32 11.36 51.43 4.66
C MET A 32 12.24 50.29 4.16
N ALA A 33 13.23 49.92 4.97
CA ALA A 33 14.02 48.71 4.82
C ALA A 33 13.07 47.53 5.00
N LEU A 34 12.34 47.22 3.93
CA LEU A 34 11.94 45.91 3.49
C LEU A 34 11.88 44.90 4.65
N ASN A 35 10.77 44.93 5.40
CA ASN A 35 10.35 43.83 6.28
C ASN A 35 9.95 42.60 5.43
N LEU A 36 10.76 42.30 4.42
CA LEU A 36 10.62 41.17 3.54
C LEU A 36 10.93 39.90 4.32
N ILE A 37 10.27 38.79 3.96
CA ILE A 37 10.65 37.49 4.49
C ILE A 37 12.14 37.29 4.15
N GLY A 38 12.97 37.22 5.18
CA GLY A 38 14.40 37.00 5.04
C GLY A 38 14.68 35.66 4.37
N SER A 39 15.77 35.61 3.61
CA SER A 39 16.22 34.39 2.90
C SER A 39 16.33 33.17 3.81
N SER A 40 16.72 33.35 5.07
CA SER A 40 16.81 32.25 6.06
C SER A 40 15.46 31.65 6.42
N SER A 41 14.43 32.47 6.63
CA SER A 41 13.07 32.00 6.92
C SER A 41 12.48 31.29 5.70
N MET A 42 12.76 31.80 4.50
CA MET A 42 12.28 31.17 3.27
C MET A 42 12.98 29.84 2.98
N HIS A 43 14.30 29.72 3.18
CA HIS A 43 15.00 28.44 3.05
C HIS A 43 14.48 27.36 4.00
N ARG A 44 14.05 27.76 5.21
CA ARG A 44 13.40 26.82 6.13
C ARG A 44 12.08 26.30 5.56
N TYR A 45 11.25 27.18 5.00
CA TYR A 45 10.01 26.79 4.33
C TYR A 45 10.29 25.89 3.13
N GLU A 46 11.27 26.24 2.30
CA GLU A 46 11.68 25.45 1.13
C GLU A 46 12.04 24.01 1.51
N ASN A 47 12.86 23.81 2.55
CA ASN A 47 13.23 22.47 2.98
C ASN A 47 12.05 21.68 3.56
N GLU A 48 11.16 22.35 4.31
CA GLU A 48 9.95 21.75 4.87
C GLU A 48 8.98 21.31 3.75
N PHE A 49 8.68 22.19 2.80
CA PHE A 49 7.80 21.87 1.67
C PHE A 49 8.40 20.83 0.72
N ARG A 50 9.73 20.79 0.56
CA ARG A 50 10.39 19.71 -0.18
C ARG A 50 10.14 18.36 0.51
N THR A 51 10.30 18.30 1.83
CA THR A 51 9.98 17.09 2.60
C THR A 51 8.51 16.68 2.42
N MET A 52 7.58 17.64 2.50
CA MET A 52 6.15 17.36 2.26
C MET A 52 5.89 16.85 0.84
N SER A 53 6.57 17.41 -0.16
CA SER A 53 6.47 17.00 -1.55
C SER A 53 6.96 15.57 -1.75
N ASP A 54 8.15 15.24 -1.23
CA ASP A 54 8.75 13.92 -1.36
C ASP A 54 7.88 12.84 -0.70
N GLU A 55 7.37 13.11 0.50
CA GLU A 55 6.44 12.22 1.20
C GLU A 55 5.13 12.01 0.43
N THR A 56 4.55 13.10 -0.09
CA THR A 56 3.29 13.04 -0.84
C THR A 56 3.47 12.29 -2.16
N GLU A 57 4.60 12.47 -2.85
CA GLU A 57 4.93 11.74 -4.07
C GLU A 57 5.09 10.24 -3.81
N CYS A 58 5.78 9.89 -2.72
CA CYS A 58 5.91 8.51 -2.26
C CYS A 58 4.53 7.89 -1.97
N TYR A 59 3.68 8.60 -1.23
CA TYR A 59 2.33 8.14 -0.92
C TYR A 59 1.45 7.99 -2.17
N LEU A 60 1.52 8.93 -3.12
CA LEU A 60 0.85 8.86 -4.41
C LEU A 60 1.29 7.63 -5.21
N SER A 61 2.59 7.38 -5.28
CA SER A 61 3.17 6.22 -5.96
C SER A 61 2.66 4.91 -5.35
N ILE A 62 2.69 4.79 -4.03
CA ILE A 62 2.24 3.59 -3.30
C ILE A 62 0.74 3.37 -3.50
N SER A 63 -0.10 4.39 -3.25
CA SER A 63 -1.57 4.28 -3.39
C SER A 63 -1.98 3.94 -4.82
N SER A 64 -1.35 4.55 -5.83
CA SER A 64 -1.59 4.23 -7.24
C SER A 64 -1.17 2.80 -7.61
N ARG A 65 -0.07 2.30 -7.04
CA ARG A 65 0.34 0.90 -7.22
C ARG A 65 -0.64 -0.05 -6.55
N LEU A 66 -1.09 0.26 -5.33
CA LEU A 66 -2.09 -0.55 -4.61
C LEU A 66 -3.43 -0.60 -5.34
N ALA A 67 -3.89 0.52 -5.90
CA ALA A 67 -5.09 0.55 -6.74
C ALA A 67 -4.96 -0.40 -7.94
N ARG A 68 -3.86 -0.29 -8.71
CA ARG A 68 -3.60 -1.15 -9.87
C ARG A 68 -3.49 -2.63 -9.50
N SER A 69 -2.77 -2.95 -8.41
CA SER A 69 -2.65 -4.33 -7.93
C SER A 69 -3.99 -4.89 -7.48
N THR A 70 -4.80 -4.11 -6.77
CA THR A 70 -6.14 -4.52 -6.32
C THR A 70 -7.06 -4.81 -7.51
N GLU A 71 -7.04 -3.94 -8.52
CA GLU A 71 -7.80 -4.13 -9.75
C GLU A 71 -7.36 -5.37 -10.53
N PHE A 72 -6.04 -5.57 -10.67
CA PHE A 72 -5.48 -6.76 -11.30
C PHE A 72 -5.90 -8.03 -10.56
N ILE A 73 -5.74 -8.08 -9.24
CA ILE A 73 -6.09 -9.25 -8.42
C ILE A 73 -7.59 -9.54 -8.52
N ALA A 74 -8.44 -8.52 -8.40
CA ALA A 74 -9.89 -8.70 -8.55
C ALA A 74 -10.26 -9.31 -9.90
N LYS A 75 -9.60 -8.90 -10.99
CA LYS A 75 -9.79 -9.50 -12.32
C LYS A 75 -9.30 -10.94 -12.40
N GLN A 76 -8.15 -11.26 -11.80
CA GLN A 76 -7.68 -12.65 -11.78
C GLN A 76 -8.59 -13.56 -10.97
N LEU A 77 -9.15 -13.07 -9.86
CA LEU A 77 -10.07 -13.82 -9.03
C LEU A 77 -11.38 -14.16 -9.75
N GLU A 78 -11.86 -13.30 -10.66
CA GLU A 78 -13.00 -13.64 -11.52
C GLU A 78 -12.68 -14.83 -12.44
N ASN A 79 -11.51 -14.82 -13.08
CA ASN A 79 -11.07 -15.92 -13.94
C ASN A 79 -10.95 -17.23 -13.15
N VAL A 80 -10.39 -17.17 -11.94
CA VAL A 80 -10.31 -18.32 -11.04
C VAL A 80 -11.70 -18.81 -10.63
N GLY A 81 -12.62 -17.89 -10.32
CA GLY A 81 -14.02 -18.21 -10.01
C GLY A 81 -14.71 -18.96 -11.14
N ILE A 82 -14.53 -18.52 -12.39
CA ILE A 82 -15.04 -19.22 -13.60
C ILE A 82 -14.45 -20.63 -13.69
N GLY A 83 -13.14 -20.79 -13.43
CA GLY A 83 -12.49 -22.10 -13.45
C GLY A 83 -13.08 -23.07 -12.41
N PHE A 84 -13.35 -22.60 -11.19
CA PHE A 84 -14.04 -23.41 -10.18
C PHE A 84 -15.49 -23.73 -10.56
N GLU A 85 -16.21 -22.80 -11.19
CA GLU A 85 -17.57 -23.04 -11.64
C GLU A 85 -17.64 -24.10 -12.75
N GLU A 86 -16.71 -24.05 -13.70
CA GLU A 86 -16.61 -25.06 -14.76
C GLU A 86 -16.20 -26.43 -14.21
N LEU A 87 -15.23 -26.48 -13.29
CA LEU A 87 -14.87 -27.73 -12.62
C LEU A 87 -16.05 -28.33 -11.85
N SER A 88 -16.81 -27.50 -11.13
CA SER A 88 -18.04 -27.94 -10.46
C SER A 88 -19.04 -28.55 -11.45
N ARG A 89 -19.27 -27.89 -12.58
CA ARG A 89 -20.14 -28.37 -13.66
C ARG A 89 -19.68 -29.71 -14.23
N CYS A 90 -18.39 -29.87 -14.51
CA CYS A 90 -17.80 -31.12 -14.98
C CYS A 90 -17.98 -32.27 -13.97
N LEU A 91 -17.85 -31.98 -12.68
CA LEU A 91 -18.04 -32.96 -11.61
C LEU A 91 -19.52 -33.32 -11.38
N GLU A 92 -20.45 -32.38 -11.55
CA GLU A 92 -21.90 -32.64 -11.53
C GLU A 92 -22.31 -33.55 -12.72
N LEU A 93 -21.65 -33.40 -13.86
CA LEU A 93 -21.86 -34.18 -15.08
C LEU A 93 -20.98 -35.43 -15.17
N TRP A 94 -20.22 -35.75 -14.11
CA TRP A 94 -19.28 -36.86 -14.13
C TRP A 94 -19.99 -38.18 -14.49
N PRO A 95 -19.44 -38.95 -15.46
CA PRO A 95 -20.09 -40.18 -15.89
C PRO A 95 -20.11 -41.21 -14.75
N PRO A 96 -21.12 -42.09 -14.69
CA PRO A 96 -21.07 -43.26 -13.81
C PRO A 96 -19.80 -44.08 -14.08
N GLY A 97 -19.35 -44.83 -13.07
CA GLY A 97 -18.19 -45.71 -13.22
C GLY A 97 -18.43 -46.79 -14.27
N LEU A 98 -17.38 -47.16 -15.00
CA LEU A 98 -17.41 -48.35 -15.85
C LEU A 98 -17.27 -49.57 -14.93
N VAL A 99 -18.25 -50.48 -14.98
CA VAL A 99 -18.24 -51.74 -14.24
C VAL A 99 -18.10 -52.90 -15.20
N VAL A 100 -17.45 -53.95 -14.72
CA VAL A 100 -17.29 -55.19 -15.47
C VAL A 100 -18.22 -56.22 -14.87
N ASN A 101 -19.12 -56.76 -15.69
CA ASN A 101 -19.97 -57.88 -15.30
C ASN A 101 -19.24 -59.18 -15.62
N LEU A 102 -18.94 -59.98 -14.60
CA LEU A 102 -18.43 -61.34 -14.71
C LEU A 102 -19.58 -62.29 -14.37
N GLY A 103 -20.32 -62.75 -15.38
CA GLY A 103 -21.51 -63.59 -15.16
C GLY A 103 -22.61 -62.88 -14.36
N ASN A 104 -22.85 -63.29 -13.10
CA ASN A 104 -23.87 -62.71 -12.21
C ASN A 104 -23.31 -61.63 -11.26
N GLU A 105 -22.01 -61.34 -11.31
CA GLU A 105 -21.34 -60.45 -10.37
C GLU A 105 -20.84 -59.18 -11.06
N THR A 106 -21.22 -58.02 -10.51
CA THR A 106 -20.78 -56.69 -10.98
C THR A 106 -19.53 -56.28 -10.22
N VAL A 107 -18.40 -56.22 -10.90
CA VAL A 107 -17.12 -55.83 -10.32
C VAL A 107 -16.87 -54.34 -10.54
N ARG A 108 -16.64 -53.61 -9.45
CA ARG A 108 -16.51 -52.14 -9.41
C ARG A 108 -15.08 -51.62 -9.30
N ASN A 109 -14.10 -52.45 -8.94
CA ASN A 109 -12.70 -52.04 -8.83
C ASN A 109 -11.76 -53.02 -9.55
N SER A 110 -10.55 -52.57 -9.89
CA SER A 110 -9.55 -53.38 -10.61
C SER A 110 -8.97 -54.52 -9.77
N SER A 111 -8.96 -54.37 -8.45
CA SER A 111 -8.40 -55.34 -7.49
C SER A 111 -9.27 -56.59 -7.40
N ASP A 112 -10.58 -56.40 -7.35
CA ASP A 112 -11.63 -57.40 -7.34
C ASP A 112 -11.76 -58.04 -8.73
N LEU A 113 -11.51 -57.27 -9.79
CA LEU A 113 -11.45 -57.81 -11.16
C LEU A 113 -10.29 -58.79 -11.31
N SER A 114 -9.13 -58.44 -10.75
CA SER A 114 -7.93 -59.29 -10.76
C SER A 114 -8.13 -60.57 -9.92
N ARG A 115 -8.92 -60.49 -8.83
CA ARG A 115 -9.30 -61.66 -8.01
C ARG A 115 -10.34 -62.54 -8.71
N GLY A 116 -11.35 -61.93 -9.35
CA GLY A 116 -12.43 -62.64 -10.05
C GLY A 116 -11.99 -63.33 -11.34
N LEU A 117 -10.90 -62.88 -11.96
CA LEU A 117 -10.28 -63.51 -13.13
C LEU A 117 -9.29 -64.64 -12.77
N GLY A 118 -9.17 -65.02 -11.49
CA GLY A 118 -8.25 -66.05 -11.03
C GLY A 118 -8.55 -67.45 -11.60
N ASP A 119 -7.54 -68.02 -12.27
CA ASP A 119 -7.31 -69.41 -12.75
C ASP A 119 -8.40 -70.17 -13.55
N ASP A 120 -9.65 -69.74 -13.59
CA ASP A 120 -10.69 -70.42 -14.38
C ASP A 120 -10.73 -69.92 -15.84
N SER A 121 -10.05 -70.66 -16.71
CA SER A 121 -10.02 -70.45 -18.18
C SER A 121 -11.41 -70.43 -18.85
N GLY A 122 -12.47 -70.86 -18.15
CA GLY A 122 -13.85 -70.83 -18.62
C GLY A 122 -14.59 -69.50 -18.38
N THR A 123 -14.17 -68.69 -17.41
CA THR A 123 -14.86 -67.45 -17.00
C THR A 123 -14.47 -66.25 -17.88
N CYS A 124 -13.37 -66.37 -18.62
CA CYS A 124 -12.82 -65.34 -19.51
C CYS A 124 -13.71 -65.03 -20.74
N MET A 125 -14.68 -65.89 -21.08
CA MET A 125 -15.48 -65.75 -22.31
C MET A 125 -16.72 -64.85 -22.18
N GLN A 126 -17.05 -64.33 -20.99
CA GLN A 126 -18.28 -63.56 -20.78
C GLN A 126 -18.03 -62.31 -19.93
N ILE A 127 -17.13 -61.46 -20.41
CA ILE A 127 -16.90 -60.11 -19.87
C ILE A 127 -17.87 -59.17 -20.57
N ASP A 128 -18.86 -58.65 -19.84
CA ASP A 128 -19.75 -57.61 -20.36
C ASP A 128 -19.46 -56.27 -19.67
N LEU A 129 -19.31 -55.22 -20.46
CA LEU A 129 -19.01 -53.87 -19.97
C LEU A 129 -20.32 -53.12 -19.78
N ALA A 130 -20.59 -52.70 -18.56
CA ALA A 130 -21.76 -51.91 -18.24
C ALA A 130 -21.38 -50.61 -17.54
N TRP A 131 -22.27 -49.62 -17.61
CA TRP A 131 -22.20 -48.46 -16.75
C TRP A 131 -22.84 -48.81 -15.42
N ASP A 132 -22.21 -48.39 -14.32
CA ASP A 132 -22.82 -48.54 -13.00
C ASP A 132 -24.15 -47.77 -12.98
N ARG A 133 -25.20 -48.42 -12.48
CA ARG A 133 -26.52 -47.79 -12.36
C ARG A 133 -26.52 -46.72 -11.28
N ASP A 134 -25.63 -46.86 -10.29
CA ASP A 134 -25.48 -45.91 -9.19
C ASP A 134 -24.24 -45.04 -9.43
N ARG A 135 -24.44 -43.72 -9.53
CA ARG A 135 -23.31 -42.78 -9.61
C ARG A 135 -22.60 -42.73 -8.26
N HIS A 136 -21.28 -42.85 -8.27
CA HIS A 136 -20.48 -42.62 -7.07
C HIS A 136 -20.78 -41.21 -6.52
N PRO A 137 -21.03 -41.03 -5.20
CA PRO A 137 -21.42 -39.74 -4.64
C PRO A 137 -20.27 -38.73 -4.60
N ALA A 138 -19.01 -39.20 -4.63
CA ALA A 138 -17.84 -38.33 -4.44
C ALA A 138 -17.72 -37.17 -5.44
N PRO A 139 -17.86 -37.36 -6.78
CA PRO A 139 -17.86 -36.25 -7.72
C PRO A 139 -18.89 -35.17 -7.36
N LEU A 140 -20.09 -35.55 -6.94
CA LEU A 140 -21.13 -34.60 -6.56
C LEU A 140 -20.78 -33.83 -5.27
N ILE A 141 -20.20 -34.51 -4.28
CA ILE A 141 -19.75 -33.88 -3.03
C ILE A 141 -18.62 -32.88 -3.31
N VAL A 142 -17.61 -33.27 -4.11
CA VAL A 142 -16.52 -32.37 -4.53
C VAL A 142 -17.03 -31.23 -5.41
N ALA A 143 -18.03 -31.47 -6.25
CA ALA A 143 -18.66 -30.42 -7.05
C ALA A 143 -19.27 -29.31 -6.17
N LYS A 144 -19.95 -29.66 -5.07
CA LYS A 144 -20.51 -28.69 -4.12
C LYS A 144 -19.41 -27.83 -3.48
N ALA A 145 -18.30 -28.44 -3.05
CA ALA A 145 -17.15 -27.75 -2.48
C ALA A 145 -16.56 -26.74 -3.46
N THR A 146 -16.38 -27.19 -4.70
CA THR A 146 -15.83 -26.39 -5.80
C THR A 146 -16.75 -25.22 -6.14
N LYS A 147 -18.07 -25.45 -6.14
CA LYS A 147 -19.09 -24.39 -6.32
C LYS A 147 -19.04 -23.33 -5.22
N LEU A 148 -18.81 -23.76 -3.97
CA LEU A 148 -18.65 -22.85 -2.85
C LEU A 148 -17.36 -22.01 -3.03
N ALA A 149 -16.27 -22.63 -3.46
CA ALA A 149 -15.03 -21.92 -3.77
C ALA A 149 -15.20 -20.89 -4.90
N ALA A 150 -15.95 -21.23 -5.95
CA ALA A 150 -16.31 -20.29 -7.03
C ALA A 150 -17.08 -19.07 -6.49
N LYS A 151 -18.11 -19.30 -5.66
CA LYS A 151 -18.89 -18.21 -5.04
C LYS A 151 -18.05 -17.33 -4.12
N ALA A 152 -17.19 -17.94 -3.30
CA ALA A 152 -16.33 -17.22 -2.37
C ALA A 152 -15.30 -16.34 -3.11
N THR A 153 -14.68 -16.87 -4.17
CA THR A 153 -13.72 -16.11 -5.00
C THR A 153 -14.38 -14.98 -5.78
N ALA A 154 -15.57 -15.21 -6.34
CA ALA A 154 -16.35 -14.16 -6.98
C ALA A 154 -16.75 -13.05 -5.98
N ALA A 155 -17.17 -13.43 -4.77
CA ALA A 155 -17.50 -12.47 -3.70
C ALA A 155 -16.28 -11.66 -3.24
N LEU A 156 -15.10 -12.29 -3.14
CA LEU A 156 -13.84 -11.60 -2.85
C LEU A 156 -13.51 -10.59 -3.96
N ALA A 157 -13.58 -11.00 -5.23
CA ALA A 157 -13.34 -10.12 -6.36
C ALA A 157 -14.26 -8.90 -6.37
N ALA A 158 -15.56 -9.11 -6.10
CA ALA A 158 -16.55 -8.04 -6.00
C ALA A 158 -16.20 -7.06 -4.86
N GLN A 159 -15.96 -7.59 -3.65
CA GLN A 159 -15.65 -6.75 -2.48
C GLN A 159 -14.35 -5.96 -2.64
N LEU A 160 -13.31 -6.53 -3.26
CA LEU A 160 -12.08 -5.78 -3.57
C LEU A 160 -12.36 -4.61 -4.51
N ARG A 161 -13.24 -4.77 -5.50
CA ARG A 161 -13.60 -3.68 -6.43
C ARG A 161 -14.47 -2.61 -5.80
N THR A 162 -15.41 -2.98 -4.95
CA THR A 162 -16.42 -2.06 -4.43
C THR A 162 -16.01 -1.40 -3.12
N ILE A 163 -15.14 -2.02 -2.33
CA ILE A 163 -14.77 -1.54 -0.99
C ILE A 163 -13.35 -0.98 -0.99
N THR A 164 -12.36 -1.75 -1.43
CA THR A 164 -10.94 -1.39 -1.20
C THR A 164 -10.34 -0.58 -2.34
N LEU A 165 -10.68 -0.92 -3.59
CA LEU A 165 -10.19 -0.22 -4.79
C LEU A 165 -10.58 1.27 -4.84
N PRO A 166 -11.82 1.70 -4.54
CA PRO A 166 -12.19 3.11 -4.57
C PRO A 166 -11.36 3.92 -3.57
N LYS A 167 -11.16 3.39 -2.36
CA LYS A 167 -10.33 4.02 -1.33
C LYS A 167 -8.88 4.24 -1.77
N TRP A 168 -8.29 3.30 -2.51
CA TRP A 168 -6.94 3.49 -3.07
C TRP A 168 -6.91 4.58 -4.14
N ARG A 169 -7.93 4.64 -4.99
CA ARG A 169 -8.06 5.68 -6.03
C ARG A 169 -8.28 7.05 -5.41
N ASP A 170 -9.11 7.15 -4.38
CA ASP A 170 -9.37 8.39 -3.65
C ASP A 170 -8.11 8.88 -2.94
N ALA A 171 -7.36 7.98 -2.28
CA ALA A 171 -6.08 8.30 -1.68
C ALA A 171 -5.07 8.86 -2.70
N ALA A 172 -4.96 8.21 -3.87
CA ALA A 172 -4.09 8.67 -4.95
C ALA A 172 -4.52 10.03 -5.51
N SER A 173 -5.81 10.22 -5.80
CA SER A 173 -6.37 11.48 -6.31
C SER A 173 -6.15 12.63 -5.33
N TYR A 174 -6.28 12.37 -4.03
CA TYR A 174 -6.05 13.36 -3.00
C TYR A 174 -4.56 13.73 -2.91
N ALA A 175 -3.65 12.75 -2.92
CA ALA A 175 -2.22 12.99 -2.92
C ALA A 175 -1.78 13.82 -4.15
N GLN A 176 -2.35 13.55 -5.32
CA GLN A 176 -2.15 14.36 -6.52
C GLN A 176 -2.63 15.80 -6.32
N SER A 177 -3.75 16.01 -5.61
CA SER A 177 -4.26 17.35 -5.32
C SER A 177 -3.31 18.13 -4.40
N ILE A 178 -2.68 17.48 -3.42
CA ILE A 178 -1.65 18.10 -2.57
C ILE A 178 -0.44 18.51 -3.39
N GLN A 179 0.04 17.63 -4.29
CA GLN A 179 1.16 17.96 -5.19
C GLN A 179 0.86 19.24 -5.98
N ASN A 180 -0.34 19.36 -6.54
CA ASN A 180 -0.74 20.56 -7.28
C ASN A 180 -0.73 21.83 -6.39
N VAL A 181 -1.07 21.72 -5.10
CA VAL A 181 -1.01 22.84 -4.14
C VAL A 181 0.45 23.21 -3.83
N LEU A 182 1.31 22.22 -3.60
CA LEU A 182 2.74 22.43 -3.35
C LEU A 182 3.44 23.07 -4.58
N ASP A 183 3.11 22.61 -5.78
CA ASP A 183 3.57 23.21 -7.04
C ASP A 183 3.10 24.66 -7.19
N SER A 184 1.84 24.94 -6.86
CA SER A 184 1.28 26.29 -6.89
C SER A 184 2.00 27.21 -5.90
N ARG A 185 2.34 26.72 -4.71
CA ARG A 185 3.13 27.46 -3.71
C ARG A 185 4.56 27.70 -4.20
N ASN A 186 5.21 26.71 -4.80
CA ASN A 186 6.54 26.86 -5.40
C ASN A 186 6.54 27.95 -6.51
N ASN A 187 5.51 27.97 -7.35
CA ASN A 187 5.36 29.01 -8.38
C ASN A 187 5.11 30.40 -7.77
N LEU A 188 4.38 30.48 -6.65
CA LEU A 188 4.18 31.73 -5.91
C LEU A 188 5.48 32.24 -5.30
N GLU A 189 6.28 31.36 -4.69
CA GLU A 189 7.59 31.67 -4.14
C GLU A 189 8.56 32.19 -5.22
N LYS A 190 8.62 31.52 -6.38
CA LYS A 190 9.43 31.98 -7.52
C LYS A 190 9.05 33.41 -7.93
N ARG A 191 7.76 33.72 -8.06
CA ARG A 191 7.28 35.07 -8.40
C ARG A 191 7.64 36.11 -7.33
N TYR A 192 7.54 35.75 -6.05
CA TYR A 192 7.98 36.60 -4.94
C TYR A 192 9.47 36.93 -5.07
N PHE A 193 10.33 35.93 -5.21
CA PHE A 193 11.77 36.17 -5.33
C PHE A 193 12.16 36.94 -6.59
N THR A 194 11.53 36.67 -7.74
CA THR A 194 11.73 37.49 -8.93
C THR A 194 11.40 38.96 -8.66
N SER A 195 10.28 39.24 -7.97
CA SER A 195 9.89 40.61 -7.62
C SER A 195 10.84 41.27 -6.62
N VAL A 196 11.35 40.50 -5.64
CA VAL A 196 12.36 40.97 -4.68
C VAL A 196 13.68 41.31 -5.37
N GLU A 197 14.14 40.50 -6.31
CA GLU A 197 15.37 40.77 -7.07
C GLU A 197 15.21 41.98 -8.02
N GLU A 198 14.05 42.10 -8.69
CA GLU A 198 13.70 43.30 -9.45
C GLU A 198 13.72 44.55 -8.55
N LEU A 199 13.18 44.44 -7.33
CA LEU A 199 13.10 45.54 -6.37
C LEU A 199 14.49 45.96 -5.88
N LYS A 200 15.37 44.99 -5.61
CA LYS A 200 16.78 45.26 -5.27
C LYS A 200 17.49 45.98 -6.41
N HIS A 201 17.31 45.53 -7.65
CA HIS A 201 17.94 46.13 -8.82
C HIS A 201 17.44 47.57 -9.05
N GLU A 202 16.13 47.82 -8.97
CA GLU A 202 15.55 49.16 -9.12
C GLU A 202 15.94 50.10 -7.96
N THR A 203 16.06 49.58 -6.74
CA THR A 203 16.51 50.34 -5.56
C THR A 203 18.00 50.69 -5.66
N ALA A 204 18.85 49.76 -6.08
CA ALA A 204 20.27 50.02 -6.33
C ALA A 204 20.51 50.98 -7.52
N ALA A 205 19.56 51.05 -8.45
CA ALA A 205 19.56 52.00 -9.56
C ALA A 205 19.02 53.40 -9.17
N LEU A 206 18.68 53.65 -7.90
CA LEU A 206 18.51 55.02 -7.40
C LEU A 206 19.90 55.67 -7.23
N PRO A 207 20.10 56.91 -7.74
CA PRO A 207 21.39 57.58 -7.61
C PRO A 207 21.64 57.99 -6.15
N ASP A 208 22.48 57.23 -5.45
CA ASP A 208 23.13 57.67 -4.22
C ASP A 208 24.29 58.60 -4.57
N THR A 209 24.00 59.89 -4.77
CA THR A 209 24.99 60.98 -4.55
C THR A 209 24.34 62.36 -4.67
N PRO A 210 24.40 63.22 -3.63
CA PRO A 210 24.11 64.64 -3.76
C PRO A 210 25.34 65.34 -4.37
N LYS A 211 25.70 65.03 -5.63
CA LYS A 211 26.75 65.74 -6.39
C LYS A 211 26.79 65.25 -7.84
N THR A 212 25.93 65.78 -8.71
CA THR A 212 26.32 66.26 -10.06
C THR A 212 25.12 66.80 -10.86
N GLY A 213 25.24 68.08 -11.22
CA GLY A 213 24.83 68.62 -12.52
C GLY A 213 23.33 68.82 -12.77
N ARG A 214 22.95 70.07 -13.06
CA ARG A 214 21.65 70.54 -13.60
C ARG A 214 21.12 69.81 -14.86
N LEU A 215 21.77 68.74 -15.32
CA LEU A 215 21.42 67.96 -16.51
C LEU A 215 20.90 66.55 -16.19
N SER A 216 21.02 66.07 -14.95
CA SER A 216 20.55 64.74 -14.52
C SER A 216 19.04 64.68 -14.22
N SER A 217 18.36 65.82 -14.12
CA SER A 217 16.89 65.86 -14.02
C SER A 217 16.20 65.59 -15.35
N VAL A 218 16.89 65.82 -16.47
CA VAL A 218 16.33 65.63 -17.81
C VAL A 218 16.35 64.16 -18.19
N SER A 219 17.43 63.42 -17.89
CA SER A 219 17.58 62.00 -18.24
C SER A 219 16.60 61.06 -17.54
N ARG A 220 15.93 61.48 -16.44
CA ARG A 220 14.94 60.64 -15.76
C ARG A 220 13.61 60.52 -16.50
N ASN A 221 13.28 61.49 -17.35
CA ASN A 221 12.02 61.53 -18.09
C ASN A 221 12.12 60.93 -19.51
N TYR A 222 13.33 60.65 -20.02
CA TYR A 222 13.53 60.14 -21.39
C TYR A 222 13.72 58.63 -21.50
N PHE A 223 13.90 57.91 -20.38
CA PHE A 223 13.97 56.45 -20.39
C PHE A 223 12.63 55.84 -19.95
N HIS A 224 11.64 55.91 -20.87
CA HIS A 224 10.35 55.21 -20.77
C HIS A 224 10.46 53.66 -20.80
N TRP A 225 11.68 53.12 -20.70
CA TRP A 225 11.96 51.68 -20.71
C TRP A 225 11.99 51.05 -19.30
N ARG A 226 11.77 51.82 -18.22
CA ARG A 226 11.61 51.22 -16.88
C ARG A 226 10.26 50.47 -16.85
N PRO A 227 10.24 49.13 -16.77
CA PRO A 227 9.02 48.35 -17.02
C PRO A 227 7.93 48.55 -15.96
N ARG A 228 8.30 48.97 -14.75
CA ARG A 228 7.38 49.24 -13.62
C ARG A 228 7.96 50.34 -12.73
N SER A 229 7.10 51.15 -12.11
CA SER A 229 7.55 52.13 -11.11
C SER A 229 7.92 51.43 -9.80
N LEU A 230 8.89 51.97 -9.06
CA LEU A 230 9.33 51.44 -7.77
C LEU A 230 8.15 51.27 -6.79
N SER A 231 7.19 52.20 -6.79
CA SER A 231 5.98 52.13 -5.97
C SER A 231 5.08 50.92 -6.27
N VAL A 232 4.95 50.56 -7.55
CA VAL A 232 4.19 49.38 -7.98
C VAL A 232 4.91 48.11 -7.57
N LEU A 233 6.23 48.10 -7.72
CA LEU A 233 7.05 46.93 -7.39
C LEU A 233 7.10 46.65 -5.88
N VAL A 234 7.16 47.68 -5.03
CA VAL A 234 7.03 47.54 -3.57
C VAL A 234 5.66 46.96 -3.23
N SER A 235 4.57 47.55 -3.76
CA SER A 235 3.21 47.07 -3.48
C SER A 235 2.97 45.63 -3.96
N ASP A 236 3.51 45.25 -5.12
CA ASP A 236 3.40 43.88 -5.65
C ASP A 236 4.19 42.89 -4.78
N THR A 237 5.38 43.30 -4.33
CA THR A 237 6.24 42.47 -3.47
C THR A 237 5.60 42.24 -2.11
N ASP A 238 5.05 43.28 -1.49
CA ASP A 238 4.32 43.19 -0.20
C ASP A 238 3.12 42.25 -0.34
N LYS A 239 2.34 42.39 -1.42
CA LYS A 239 1.20 41.50 -1.70
C LYS A 239 1.62 40.05 -1.89
N LEU A 240 2.71 39.79 -2.62
CA LEU A 240 3.24 38.45 -2.83
C LEU A 240 3.76 37.85 -1.51
N GLN A 241 4.40 38.66 -0.68
CA GLN A 241 4.83 38.25 0.66
C GLN A 241 3.67 37.84 1.55
N ASP A 242 2.60 38.63 1.59
CA ASP A 242 1.40 38.30 2.35
C ASP A 242 0.78 36.99 1.85
N GLN A 243 0.70 36.82 0.54
CA GLN A 243 0.20 35.58 -0.08
C GLN A 243 1.07 34.37 0.27
N VAL A 244 2.41 34.48 0.18
CA VAL A 244 3.33 33.38 0.53
C VAL A 244 3.21 33.05 2.01
N SER A 245 3.18 34.05 2.89
CA SER A 245 3.05 33.85 4.34
C SER A 245 1.75 33.14 4.69
N TYR A 246 0.64 33.61 4.11
CA TYR A 246 -0.68 33.02 4.29
C TYR A 246 -0.71 31.57 3.79
N CYS A 247 -0.25 31.31 2.56
CA CYS A 247 -0.20 29.97 1.99
C CYS A 247 0.67 29.03 2.82
N ASN A 248 1.84 29.48 3.29
CA ASN A 248 2.72 28.66 4.11
C ASN A 248 2.04 28.24 5.43
N GLY A 249 1.33 29.16 6.08
CA GLY A 249 0.56 28.88 7.30
C GLY A 249 -0.57 27.88 7.06
N GLN A 250 -1.35 28.08 6.00
CA GLN A 250 -2.46 27.19 5.64
C GLN A 250 -1.98 25.78 5.27
N ILE A 251 -0.96 25.66 4.41
CA ILE A 251 -0.45 24.34 4.00
C ILE A 251 0.08 23.58 5.20
N ARG A 252 0.81 24.22 6.12
CA ARG A 252 1.33 23.53 7.31
C ARG A 252 0.21 23.00 8.22
N ALA A 253 -0.82 23.81 8.44
CA ALA A 253 -1.96 23.43 9.27
C ALA A 253 -2.72 22.24 8.66
N GLU A 254 -3.04 22.32 7.37
CA GLU A 254 -3.79 21.28 6.67
C GLU A 254 -2.97 20.01 6.41
N TYR A 255 -1.66 20.12 6.13
CA TYR A 255 -0.81 18.96 5.88
C TYR A 255 -0.65 18.06 7.12
N SER A 256 -0.52 18.67 8.30
CA SER A 256 -0.43 17.92 9.56
C SER A 256 -1.71 17.13 9.84
N ARG A 257 -2.86 17.77 9.61
CA ARG A 257 -4.17 17.13 9.71
C ARG A 257 -4.32 15.99 8.69
N TRP A 258 -3.96 16.25 7.44
CA TRP A 258 -3.96 15.26 6.36
C TRP A 258 -3.16 14.01 6.72
N ARG A 259 -1.92 14.18 7.20
CA ARG A 259 -1.04 13.06 7.52
C ARG A 259 -1.68 12.15 8.57
N ALA A 260 -2.33 12.73 9.59
CA ALA A 260 -3.03 11.96 10.63
C ALA A 260 -4.23 11.20 10.07
N GLU A 261 -5.16 11.91 9.42
CA GLU A 261 -6.40 11.32 8.87
C GLU A 261 -6.11 10.23 7.82
N ARG A 262 -5.14 10.44 6.93
CA ARG A 262 -4.78 9.45 5.89
C ARG A 262 -4.09 8.22 6.44
N SER A 263 -3.29 8.37 7.49
CA SER A 263 -2.67 7.20 8.13
C SER A 263 -3.75 6.25 8.66
N GLU A 264 -4.78 6.81 9.30
CA GLU A 264 -5.91 6.05 9.83
C GLU A 264 -6.72 5.39 8.70
N GLU A 265 -7.10 6.15 7.67
CA GLU A 265 -7.87 5.59 6.54
C GLU A 265 -7.12 4.50 5.78
N THR A 266 -5.80 4.67 5.61
CA THR A 266 -4.93 3.67 4.97
C THR A 266 -4.90 2.38 5.80
N ILE A 267 -4.72 2.49 7.12
CA ILE A 267 -4.76 1.35 8.04
C ILE A 267 -6.12 0.66 7.98
N GLN A 268 -7.21 1.43 8.05
CA GLN A 268 -8.56 0.88 7.97
C GLN A 268 -8.80 0.17 6.63
N ASN A 269 -8.33 0.70 5.51
CA ASN A 269 -8.47 0.04 4.21
C ASN A 269 -7.68 -1.27 4.13
N LEU A 270 -6.46 -1.31 4.68
CA LEU A 270 -5.66 -2.53 4.77
C LEU A 270 -6.32 -3.59 5.67
N LEU A 271 -6.89 -3.17 6.81
CA LEU A 271 -7.65 -4.05 7.70
C LEU A 271 -8.90 -4.60 7.01
N GLN A 272 -9.64 -3.77 6.27
CA GLN A 272 -10.79 -4.24 5.50
C GLN A 272 -10.37 -5.24 4.43
N MET A 273 -9.30 -4.93 3.69
CA MET A 273 -8.77 -5.86 2.69
C MET A 273 -8.41 -7.21 3.32
N SER A 274 -7.67 -7.22 4.43
CA SER A 274 -7.27 -8.46 5.11
C SER A 274 -8.48 -9.26 5.62
N GLN A 275 -9.49 -8.60 6.19
CA GLN A 275 -10.73 -9.25 6.62
C GLN A 275 -11.47 -9.91 5.44
N ILE A 276 -11.58 -9.22 4.30
CA ILE A 276 -12.24 -9.77 3.10
C ILE A 276 -11.50 -11.03 2.62
N TYR A 277 -10.16 -10.99 2.57
CA TYR A 277 -9.35 -12.17 2.22
C TYR A 277 -9.54 -13.33 3.19
N MET A 278 -9.47 -13.05 4.50
CA MET A 278 -9.63 -14.07 5.54
C MET A 278 -11.01 -14.73 5.47
N ASN A 279 -12.07 -13.95 5.27
CA ASN A 279 -13.43 -14.47 5.13
C ASN A 279 -13.56 -15.39 3.91
N CYS A 280 -12.99 -15.02 2.77
CA CYS A 280 -12.97 -15.87 1.58
C CYS A 280 -12.31 -17.23 1.86
N TRP A 281 -11.09 -17.23 2.41
CA TRP A 281 -10.35 -18.46 2.69
C TRP A 281 -10.99 -19.30 3.78
N ALA A 282 -11.60 -18.68 4.80
CA ALA A 282 -12.36 -19.39 5.82
C ALA A 282 -13.57 -20.12 5.20
N CYS A 283 -14.33 -19.47 4.32
CA CYS A 283 -15.43 -20.10 3.59
C CYS A 283 -14.94 -21.29 2.74
N VAL A 284 -13.90 -21.10 1.93
CA VAL A 284 -13.32 -22.16 1.09
C VAL A 284 -12.86 -23.35 1.95
N ALA A 285 -12.09 -23.09 3.00
CA ALA A 285 -11.58 -24.14 3.90
C ALA A 285 -12.73 -24.89 4.61
N SER A 286 -13.78 -24.18 5.04
CA SER A 286 -14.94 -24.82 5.66
C SER A 286 -15.68 -25.77 4.70
N GLY A 287 -15.83 -25.37 3.42
CA GLY A 287 -16.44 -26.21 2.39
C GLY A 287 -15.63 -27.48 2.13
N TRP A 288 -14.30 -27.36 2.03
CA TRP A 288 -13.42 -28.51 1.85
C TRP A 288 -13.40 -29.44 3.07
N ARG A 289 -13.42 -28.91 4.30
CA ARG A 289 -13.54 -29.76 5.50
C ARG A 289 -14.84 -30.55 5.52
N SER A 290 -15.98 -29.92 5.18
CA SER A 290 -17.28 -30.62 5.06
C SER A 290 -17.22 -31.75 4.03
N THR A 291 -16.51 -31.51 2.93
CA THR A 291 -16.33 -32.49 1.85
C THR A 291 -15.56 -33.71 2.34
N VAL A 292 -14.45 -33.50 3.07
CA VAL A 292 -13.67 -34.60 3.65
C VAL A 292 -14.52 -35.43 4.61
N THR A 293 -15.29 -34.79 5.50
CA THR A 293 -16.17 -35.49 6.44
C THR A 293 -17.32 -36.24 5.75
N GLU A 294 -17.81 -35.76 4.62
CA GLU A 294 -18.85 -36.45 3.82
C GLU A 294 -18.28 -37.63 3.03
N LEU A 295 -16.99 -37.60 2.68
CA LEU A 295 -16.31 -38.67 1.93
C LEU A 295 -15.73 -39.77 2.83
N GLU A 296 -15.36 -39.45 4.07
CA GLU A 296 -14.79 -40.39 5.04
C GLU A 296 -15.63 -41.67 5.26
N PRO A 297 -16.98 -41.63 5.31
CA PRO A 297 -17.83 -42.82 5.38
C PRO A 297 -17.77 -43.72 4.14
N CYS A 298 -17.38 -43.20 2.97
CA CYS A 298 -17.24 -43.99 1.74
C CYS A 298 -15.97 -44.85 1.73
N CYS A 299 -14.99 -44.57 2.59
CA CYS A 299 -13.72 -45.31 2.65
C CYS A 299 -13.72 -46.50 3.64
N VAL A 300 -14.66 -46.54 4.59
CA VAL A 300 -14.68 -47.55 5.67
C VAL A 300 -15.26 -48.90 5.21
N ASN A 301 -15.93 -48.95 4.05
CA ASN A 301 -16.47 -50.20 3.49
C ASN A 301 -15.55 -50.88 2.47
N CYS A 302 -14.27 -50.50 2.38
CA CYS A 302 -13.26 -51.31 1.69
C CYS A 302 -12.72 -52.35 2.69
N PRO A 303 -12.96 -53.66 2.52
CA PRO A 303 -12.31 -54.67 3.33
C PRO A 303 -10.86 -54.82 2.86
N THR A 304 -9.98 -53.93 3.32
CA THR A 304 -8.55 -54.21 3.32
C THR A 304 -8.18 -54.68 4.71
N GLN A 305 -8.42 -55.97 4.93
CA GLN A 305 -7.71 -56.74 5.93
C GLN A 305 -6.28 -56.90 5.41
N MET A 306 -5.34 -56.15 6.00
CA MET A 306 -3.95 -56.59 6.10
C MET A 306 -3.40 -56.12 7.43
N ASP A 307 -3.41 -57.08 8.36
CA ASP A 307 -2.42 -57.35 9.39
C ASP A 307 -1.85 -56.16 10.17
N ILE A 308 -2.47 -56.02 11.34
CA ILE A 308 -1.81 -55.71 12.60
C ILE A 308 -0.50 -56.52 12.70
N LEU A 309 0.64 -55.85 12.59
CA LEU A 309 1.85 -56.29 13.30
C LEU A 309 1.90 -55.54 14.61
N GLU A 310 1.48 -56.24 15.67
CA GLU A 310 1.66 -55.83 17.05
C GLU A 310 3.15 -55.82 17.45
N PRO A 311 3.49 -55.08 18.53
CA PRO A 311 4.85 -54.68 18.87
C PRO A 311 5.59 -55.77 19.64
N ILE A 312 6.89 -55.91 19.38
CA ILE A 312 7.79 -56.69 20.24
C ILE A 312 8.40 -55.73 21.27
N SER A 313 7.85 -55.74 22.48
CA SER A 313 8.63 -55.59 23.73
C SER A 313 9.14 -57.00 24.08
N GLU A 314 10.29 -57.26 24.72
CA GLU A 314 10.97 -56.56 25.82
C GLU A 314 12.32 -57.26 26.10
N SER A 315 13.10 -56.69 27.03
CA SER A 315 14.24 -57.26 27.79
C SER A 315 15.64 -56.85 27.33
N ALA A 316 16.57 -56.38 28.16
CA ALA A 316 16.61 -55.80 29.51
C ALA A 316 18.09 -55.44 29.74
N GLN A 317 18.38 -54.27 30.34
CA GLN A 317 19.43 -54.03 31.35
C GLN A 317 19.77 -52.52 31.45
N THR A 318 19.26 -51.89 32.51
CA THR A 318 19.92 -50.82 33.30
C THR A 318 20.83 -51.50 34.37
N PRO A 319 21.71 -50.82 35.14
CA PRO A 319 21.71 -49.41 35.56
C PRO A 319 23.08 -48.69 35.53
N GLU A 320 23.13 -47.35 35.66
CA GLU A 320 23.75 -46.54 36.74
C GLU A 320 24.66 -45.51 36.01
N ASN A 321 24.83 -44.22 36.32
CA ASN A 321 24.73 -43.46 37.56
C ASN A 321 24.75 -41.94 37.25
N ALA A 322 24.19 -41.16 38.18
CA ALA A 322 24.62 -39.83 38.65
C ALA A 322 24.52 -38.54 37.79
N GLU A 323 23.72 -37.61 38.34
CA GLU A 323 24.01 -36.17 38.58
C GLU A 323 23.87 -35.12 37.46
N LEU A 324 22.82 -34.30 37.61
CA LEU A 324 22.76 -32.85 37.31
C LEU A 324 23.51 -32.06 38.40
N PRO A 325 23.77 -30.72 38.33
CA PRO A 325 23.54 -29.74 37.24
C PRO A 325 24.74 -28.77 37.01
N SER A 326 24.59 -27.82 36.06
CA SER A 326 24.88 -26.36 36.19
C SER A 326 25.52 -25.68 34.96
N THR A 327 24.80 -24.70 34.40
CA THR A 327 25.30 -23.49 33.71
C THR A 327 25.81 -22.48 34.76
N PRO A 328 26.79 -21.58 34.48
CA PRO A 328 26.54 -20.43 33.58
C PRO A 328 27.76 -19.75 32.87
N SER A 329 27.41 -18.82 31.97
CA SER A 329 28.06 -17.51 31.68
C SER A 329 29.49 -17.42 31.10
N SER A 330 29.63 -16.80 29.93
CA SER A 330 30.20 -15.42 29.79
C SER A 330 30.56 -15.03 28.34
N ASP A 331 29.96 -13.91 27.92
CA ASP A 331 30.49 -12.73 27.20
C ASP A 331 31.76 -12.77 26.32
N LYS A 332 31.60 -12.17 25.12
CA LYS A 332 32.33 -11.01 24.51
C LYS A 332 32.11 -11.03 22.98
N SER A 333 31.47 -10.06 22.27
CA SER A 333 31.76 -8.62 22.07
C SER A 333 33.22 -8.40 21.62
N ILE A 334 33.64 -7.83 20.48
CA ILE A 334 33.25 -6.66 19.65
C ILE A 334 34.18 -6.70 18.40
N HIS A 335 33.77 -6.21 17.22
CA HIS A 335 34.38 -5.08 16.46
C HIS A 335 33.98 -5.03 14.96
N GLU A 336 33.33 -3.91 14.61
CA GLU A 336 33.57 -2.97 13.49
C GLU A 336 34.19 -3.42 12.17
N GLY A 337 33.67 -2.83 11.08
CA GLY A 337 34.42 -2.61 9.85
C GLY A 337 33.57 -2.23 8.63
N ASP A 338 33.35 -0.93 8.42
CA ASP A 338 32.89 -0.33 7.16
C ASP A 338 33.84 -0.65 5.99
N CYS A 339 33.31 -0.86 4.78
CA CYS A 339 33.65 -0.09 3.59
C CYS A 339 32.97 -0.56 2.29
N LEU A 340 32.56 0.46 1.53
CA LEU A 340 32.14 0.48 0.12
C LEU A 340 32.93 -0.42 -0.83
N LEU A 341 32.28 -0.92 -1.89
CA LEU A 341 32.47 -0.46 -3.28
C LEU A 341 31.54 -1.18 -4.28
N THR A 342 30.75 -0.37 -4.98
CA THR A 342 30.38 -0.39 -6.40
C THR A 342 30.69 -1.63 -7.26
N SER A 343 29.70 -2.07 -8.05
CA SER A 343 29.88 -2.48 -9.45
C SER A 343 28.51 -2.60 -10.14
N ASP A 344 28.17 -1.59 -10.93
CA ASP A 344 27.34 -1.75 -12.14
C ASP A 344 28.32 -1.56 -13.31
N PRO A 345 28.23 -2.32 -14.40
CA PRO A 345 27.66 -1.68 -15.58
C PRO A 345 26.81 -2.63 -16.45
N GLY A 346 25.63 -2.15 -16.82
CA GLY A 346 25.47 -1.61 -18.17
C GLY A 346 25.30 -2.62 -19.33
N ASN A 347 24.12 -2.46 -19.96
CA ASN A 347 23.87 -2.43 -21.40
C ASN A 347 23.29 -3.66 -22.13
N SER A 348 22.04 -3.44 -22.55
CA SER A 348 21.48 -3.64 -23.89
C SER A 348 21.51 -5.03 -24.51
N SER A 349 20.33 -5.58 -24.78
CA SER A 349 19.76 -5.55 -26.15
C SER A 349 18.45 -6.35 -26.19
N GLN A 350 17.36 -5.72 -26.66
CA GLN A 350 16.26 -6.45 -27.31
C GLN A 350 16.78 -7.15 -28.57
N PRO A 351 16.11 -8.21 -29.05
CA PRO A 351 15.21 -7.97 -30.18
C PRO A 351 13.91 -8.80 -30.19
N LYS A 352 12.85 -8.12 -30.64
CA LYS A 352 11.83 -8.47 -31.65
C LYS A 352 11.33 -9.91 -31.81
N SER A 353 10.01 -10.00 -31.67
CA SER A 353 9.03 -10.84 -32.38
C SER A 353 9.44 -11.47 -33.71
N PHE A 354 8.97 -12.70 -33.94
CA PHE A 354 8.47 -13.15 -35.24
C PHE A 354 7.36 -14.21 -35.09
N VAL A 355 6.29 -13.98 -35.87
CA VAL A 355 5.12 -14.82 -36.25
C VAL A 355 4.10 -15.15 -35.17
#